data_AF-A0A1C6C847-F1
#
_entry.id   AF-A0A1C6C847-F1
#
_cell.length_a   1.000
_cell.length_b   1.000
_cell.length_c   1.000
_cell.angle_alpha   90.00
_cell.angle_beta   90.00
_cell.angle_gamma   90.00
#
_symmetry.space_group_name_H-M   'P 1'
#
loop_
_entity.id
_entity.type
_entity.pdbx_description
1 polymer ?
#
loop_
_entity_poly.entity_id
_entity_poly.type
_entity_poly.pdbx_seq_one_letter_code
_entity_poly.pdbx_strand_id
1 'polypeptide(L)'
;MDKSEIIKKVAPCSLMCHTCSAYNDGIICASAKTLLKYLEGIKEFYEVHMPDAVESYNNFEGVLSIYAGASCSGCRSTEHNGCSIEGCFLLECTKNHGVDFCGECNEFPCKKNAGNF
;
A
#
# COMPACT_ATOMS: atom_id res chain seq x y z
N MET A 1 -9.87 12.39 -12.71
CA MET A 1 -9.75 10.94 -12.44
C MET A 1 -11.16 10.39 -12.45
N ASP A 2 -11.43 9.40 -13.30
CA ASP A 2 -12.77 8.81 -13.41
C ASP A 2 -13.11 8.00 -12.14
N LYS A 3 -14.40 7.83 -11.84
CA LYS A 3 -14.86 7.03 -10.70
C LYS A 3 -14.27 5.62 -10.72
N SER A 4 -14.18 5.02 -11.90
CA SER A 4 -13.57 3.70 -12.10
C SER A 4 -12.09 3.65 -11.68
N GLU A 5 -11.35 4.74 -11.84
CA GLU A 5 -9.95 4.85 -11.40
C GLU A 5 -9.84 5.07 -9.89
N ILE A 6 -10.75 5.85 -9.30
CA ILE A 6 -10.79 6.08 -7.85
C ILE A 6 -11.03 4.76 -7.12
N ILE A 7 -12.00 3.96 -7.58
CA ILE A 7 -12.36 2.68 -6.95
C ILE A 7 -11.15 1.73 -6.93
N LYS A 8 -10.34 1.69 -7.98
CA LYS A 8 -9.12 0.87 -8.01
C LYS A 8 -8.05 1.32 -7.02
N LYS A 9 -8.01 2.61 -6.69
CA LYS A 9 -6.95 3.25 -5.90
C LYS A 9 -7.31 3.48 -4.44
N VAL A 10 -8.59 3.38 -4.09
CA VAL A 10 -9.11 3.75 -2.77
C VAL A 10 -9.93 2.61 -2.18
N ALA A 11 -9.60 2.22 -0.96
CA ALA A 11 -10.31 1.21 -0.19
C ALA A 11 -11.76 1.65 0.13
N PRO A 12 -12.66 0.71 0.47
CA PRO A 12 -14.00 1.03 0.95
C PRO A 12 -14.04 1.99 2.16
N CYS A 13 -13.03 1.92 3.04
CA CYS A 13 -12.87 2.83 4.19
C CYS A 13 -12.27 4.20 3.85
N SER A 14 -12.02 4.51 2.59
CA SER A 14 -11.31 5.71 2.10
C SER A 14 -9.79 5.71 2.33
N LEU A 15 -9.19 4.61 2.79
CA LEU A 15 -7.74 4.47 2.79
C LEU A 15 -7.20 4.48 1.35
N MET A 16 -6.15 5.26 1.10
CA MET A 16 -5.54 5.41 -0.23
C MET A 16 -4.59 4.24 -0.53
N CYS A 17 -5.11 3.17 -1.12
CA CYS A 17 -4.29 2.02 -1.53
C CYS A 17 -3.17 2.43 -2.50
N HIS A 18 -3.41 3.42 -3.37
CA HIS A 18 -2.40 3.87 -4.33
C HIS A 18 -1.09 4.33 -3.68
N THR A 19 -1.14 4.85 -2.46
CA THR A 19 0.02 5.26 -1.66
C THR A 19 0.34 4.29 -0.52
N CYS A 20 -0.19 3.08 -0.55
CA CYS A 20 0.17 2.01 0.39
C CYS A 20 1.47 1.34 -0.05
N SER A 21 2.40 1.11 0.87
CA SER A 21 3.69 0.47 0.60
C SER A 21 3.58 -1.02 0.26
N ALA A 22 2.47 -1.67 0.64
CA ALA A 22 2.24 -3.08 0.37
C ALA A 22 1.46 -3.34 -0.93
N TYR A 23 0.88 -2.31 -1.56
CA TYR A 23 0.09 -2.46 -2.78
C TYR A 23 0.98 -2.59 -4.02
N ASN A 24 0.83 -3.70 -4.75
CA ASN A 24 1.70 -4.05 -5.88
C ASN A 24 1.63 -3.06 -7.05
N ASP A 25 0.45 -2.49 -7.31
CA ASP A 25 0.19 -1.48 -8.35
C ASP A 25 0.20 -0.04 -7.77
N GLY A 26 0.71 0.12 -6.55
CA GLY A 26 0.84 1.41 -5.87
C GLY A 26 2.02 2.23 -6.37
N ILE A 27 1.93 3.56 -6.21
CA ILE A 27 3.00 4.48 -6.60
C ILE A 27 4.27 4.25 -5.78
N ILE A 28 4.16 3.81 -4.53
CA ILE A 28 5.32 3.50 -3.68
C ILE A 28 6.08 2.29 -4.23
N CYS A 29 5.40 1.19 -4.56
CA CYS A 29 6.01 0.01 -5.17
C CYS A 29 6.73 0.37 -6.48
N ALA A 30 6.05 1.09 -7.38
CA ALA A 30 6.62 1.52 -8.66
C ALA A 30 7.83 2.45 -8.47
N SER A 31 7.75 3.39 -7.53
CA SER A 31 8.85 4.31 -7.22
C SER A 31 10.04 3.59 -6.61
N ALA A 32 9.81 2.64 -5.70
CA ALA A 32 10.87 1.85 -5.08
C ALA A 32 11.62 1.00 -6.11
N LYS A 33 10.91 0.31 -7.02
CA LYS A 33 11.52 -0.41 -8.15
C LYS A 33 12.39 0.50 -9.02
N THR A 34 11.87 1.67 -9.35
CA THR A 34 12.57 2.66 -10.17
C THR A 34 13.82 3.18 -9.46
N LEU A 35 13.72 3.46 -8.16
CA LEU A 35 14.82 4.00 -7.38
C LEU A 35 15.92 2.94 -7.17
N LEU A 36 15.56 1.70 -6.86
CA LEU A 36 16.53 0.59 -6.76
C LEU A 36 17.33 0.45 -8.05
N LYS A 37 16.67 0.52 -9.21
CA LYS A 37 17.35 0.47 -10.51
C LYS A 37 18.35 1.62 -10.69
N TYR A 38 18.03 2.83 -10.25
CA TYR A 38 18.95 3.97 -10.36
C TYR A 38 20.09 3.94 -9.33
N LEU A 39 19.94 3.16 -8.26
CA LEU A 39 20.94 3.03 -7.19
C LEU A 39 21.87 1.82 -7.39
N GLU A 40 21.69 1.04 -8.45
CA GLU A 40 22.61 -0.05 -8.82
C GLU A 40 24.06 0.47 -8.88
N GLY A 41 24.97 -0.16 -8.13
CA GLY A 41 26.39 0.21 -8.07
C GLY A 41 26.75 1.30 -7.05
N ILE A 42 25.78 1.91 -6.35
CA ILE A 42 26.06 2.99 -5.38
C ILE A 42 26.71 2.45 -4.11
N LYS A 43 26.39 1.22 -3.69
CA LYS A 43 26.98 0.58 -2.51
C LYS A 43 28.50 0.49 -2.61
N GLU A 44 29.01 0.07 -3.76
CA GLU A 44 30.43 -0.08 -4.05
C GLU A 44 31.15 1.28 -3.98
N PHE A 45 30.49 2.36 -4.44
CA PHE A 45 31.00 3.72 -4.27
C PHE A 45 31.09 4.11 -2.79
N TYR A 46 30.07 3.78 -2.00
CA TYR A 46 30.02 4.10 -0.56
C TYR A 46 31.07 3.31 0.23
N GLU A 47 31.29 2.04 -0.10
CA GLU A 47 32.31 1.20 0.56
C GLU A 47 33.72 1.80 0.43
N VAL A 48 34.03 2.46 -0.68
CA VAL A 48 35.35 3.08 -0.92
C VAL A 48 35.44 4.49 -0.35
N HIS A 49 34.40 5.30 -0.51
CA HIS A 49 34.47 6.75 -0.28
C HIS A 49 33.76 7.23 0.97
N MET A 50 32.80 6.47 1.49
CA MET A 50 31.92 6.84 2.60
C MET A 50 31.58 5.63 3.50
N PRO A 51 32.59 4.93 4.07
CA PRO A 51 32.37 3.68 4.80
C PRO A 51 31.37 3.81 5.97
N ASP A 52 31.37 4.95 6.66
CA ASP A 52 30.45 5.23 7.77
C ASP A 52 28.97 5.32 7.33
N ALA A 53 28.70 5.53 6.04
CA ALA A 53 27.34 5.63 5.49
C ALA A 53 26.79 4.28 4.99
N VAL A 54 27.62 3.24 4.88
CA VAL A 54 27.25 1.94 4.28
C VAL A 54 26.10 1.27 5.02
N GLU A 55 26.10 1.29 6.35
CA GLU A 55 25.01 0.69 7.14
C GLU A 55 23.68 1.40 6.88
N SER A 56 23.69 2.74 6.87
CA SER A 56 22.49 3.54 6.58
C SER A 56 21.99 3.31 5.16
N TYR A 57 22.90 3.19 4.19
CA TYR A 57 22.56 2.84 2.81
C TYR A 57 21.92 1.46 2.71
N ASN A 58 22.50 0.43 3.34
CA ASN A 58 21.94 -0.93 3.35
C ASN A 58 20.54 -0.96 3.97
N ASN A 59 20.32 -0.22 5.06
CA ASN A 59 19.00 -0.11 5.69
C ASN A 59 17.97 0.52 4.74
N PHE A 60 18.37 1.60 4.06
CA PHE A 60 17.52 2.26 3.07
C PHE A 60 17.18 1.35 1.88
N GLU A 61 18.19 0.70 1.29
CA GLU A 61 18.03 -0.25 0.19
C GLU A 61 17.15 -1.45 0.59
N GLY A 62 17.29 -1.93 1.84
CA GLY A 62 16.43 -2.96 2.42
C GLY A 62 14.97 -2.54 2.49
N VAL A 63 14.68 -1.31 2.94
CA VAL A 63 13.30 -0.76 2.96
C VAL A 63 12.74 -0.64 1.53
N LEU A 64 13.53 -0.12 0.59
CA LEU A 64 13.11 -0.05 -0.82
C LEU A 64 12.83 -1.43 -1.40
N SER A 65 13.64 -2.43 -1.06
CA SER A 65 13.46 -3.82 -1.50
C SER A 65 12.14 -4.41 -0.99
N ILE A 66 11.77 -4.14 0.26
CA ILE A 66 10.47 -4.53 0.83
C ILE A 66 9.33 -3.88 0.03
N TYR A 67 9.42 -2.57 -0.25
CA TYR A 67 8.38 -1.85 -0.99
C TYR A 67 8.28 -2.28 -2.46
N ALA A 68 9.41 -2.56 -3.10
CA ALA A 68 9.46 -3.07 -4.47
C ALA A 68 8.91 -4.51 -4.58
N GLY A 69 9.02 -5.29 -3.50
CA GLY A 69 8.49 -6.65 -3.37
C GLY A 69 7.01 -6.72 -2.94
N ALA A 70 6.31 -5.59 -2.89
CA ALA A 70 4.90 -5.51 -2.55
C ALA A 70 4.03 -6.50 -3.33
N SER A 71 3.18 -7.27 -2.62
CA SER A 71 2.36 -8.34 -3.21
C SER A 71 0.85 -8.15 -2.99
N CYS A 72 0.41 -7.20 -2.15
CA CYS A 72 -1.03 -6.98 -1.94
C CYS A 72 -1.69 -6.56 -3.25
N SER A 73 -2.83 -7.15 -3.59
CA SER A 73 -3.61 -6.80 -4.78
C SER A 73 -4.69 -5.73 -4.52
N GLY A 74 -4.67 -5.11 -3.33
CA GLY A 74 -5.50 -3.96 -2.96
C GLY A 74 -6.71 -4.32 -2.10
N CYS A 75 -7.28 -3.35 -1.38
CA CYS A 75 -8.40 -3.59 -0.44
C CYS A 75 -9.75 -3.89 -1.12
N ARG A 76 -9.81 -3.88 -2.46
CA ARG A 76 -10.99 -4.26 -3.24
C ARG A 76 -10.83 -5.58 -4.01
N SER A 77 -9.67 -6.22 -3.89
CA SER A 77 -9.49 -7.58 -4.37
C SER A 77 -10.00 -8.60 -3.34
N THR A 78 -10.10 -9.87 -3.71
CA THR A 78 -10.40 -10.95 -2.75
C THR A 78 -9.13 -11.52 -2.09
N GLU A 79 -7.94 -11.16 -2.58
CA GLU A 79 -6.65 -11.69 -2.15
C GLU A 79 -5.74 -10.58 -1.62
N HIS A 80 -5.77 -10.33 -0.32
CA HIS A 80 -5.02 -9.22 0.27
C HIS A 80 -3.56 -9.57 0.65
N ASN A 81 -3.11 -10.81 0.40
CA ASN A 81 -1.73 -11.27 0.64
C ASN A 81 -1.14 -10.85 2.00
N GLY A 82 -1.94 -10.95 3.07
CA GLY A 82 -1.52 -10.63 4.44
C GLY A 82 -1.45 -9.14 4.78
N CYS A 83 -1.79 -8.23 3.87
CA CYS A 83 -1.74 -6.78 4.10
C CYS A 83 -3.03 -6.21 4.72
N SER A 84 -4.18 -6.87 4.51
CA SER A 84 -5.44 -6.40 5.09
C SER A 84 -5.45 -6.62 6.61
N ILE A 85 -6.11 -5.71 7.33
CA ILE A 85 -6.53 -5.95 8.72
C ILE A 85 -7.23 -7.31 8.78
N GLU A 86 -6.81 -8.13 9.74
CA GLU A 86 -7.39 -9.45 9.97
C GLU A 86 -8.91 -9.32 10.22
N GLY A 87 -9.71 -10.11 9.49
CA GLY A 87 -11.16 -10.05 9.60
C GLY A 87 -11.82 -8.79 9.01
N CYS A 88 -11.12 -7.99 8.20
CA CYS A 88 -11.73 -6.85 7.51
C CYS A 88 -12.91 -7.31 6.63
N PHE A 89 -14.10 -6.75 6.90
CA PHE A 89 -15.35 -7.12 6.23
C PHE A 89 -15.88 -6.00 5.31
N LEU A 90 -15.17 -4.88 5.19
CA LEU A 90 -15.70 -3.66 4.57
C LEU A 90 -15.97 -3.80 3.06
N LEU A 91 -15.18 -4.61 2.36
CA LEU A 91 -15.43 -4.91 0.95
C LEU A 91 -16.80 -5.59 0.78
N GLU A 92 -17.12 -6.56 1.63
CA GLU A 92 -18.40 -7.27 1.54
C GLU A 92 -19.57 -6.41 2.05
N CYS A 93 -19.33 -5.62 3.11
CA CYS A 93 -20.31 -4.67 3.64
C CYS A 93 -20.75 -3.65 2.58
N THR A 94 -19.80 -3.06 1.86
CA THR A 94 -20.10 -2.06 0.81
C THR A 94 -20.88 -2.67 -0.36
N LYS A 95 -20.54 -3.89 -0.80
CA LYS A 95 -21.35 -4.64 -1.77
C LYS A 95 -22.78 -4.88 -1.30
N ASN A 96 -22.96 -5.35 -0.06
CA ASN A 96 -24.28 -5.65 0.52
C ASN A 96 -25.17 -4.40 0.63
N HIS A 97 -24.58 -3.24 0.86
CA HIS A 97 -25.28 -1.96 0.98
C HIS A 97 -25.41 -1.21 -0.36
N GLY A 98 -24.84 -1.73 -1.45
CA GLY A 98 -24.90 -1.10 -2.77
C GLY A 98 -24.16 0.24 -2.86
N VAL A 99 -23.10 0.42 -2.06
CA VAL A 99 -22.27 1.63 -2.03
C VAL A 99 -20.82 1.31 -2.38
N ASP A 100 -20.05 2.30 -2.83
CA ASP A 100 -18.63 2.14 -3.12
C ASP A 100 -17.76 2.45 -1.89
N PHE A 101 -18.20 3.38 -1.05
CA PHE A 101 -17.47 3.83 0.14
C PHE A 101 -18.35 3.77 1.39
N CYS A 102 -17.73 3.53 2.54
CA CYS A 102 -18.47 3.52 3.82
C CYS A 102 -19.21 4.85 4.06
N GLY A 103 -18.63 5.99 3.65
CA GLY A 103 -19.25 7.31 3.82
C GLY A 103 -20.50 7.57 2.96
N GLU A 104 -20.79 6.71 1.98
CA GLU A 104 -22.01 6.78 1.17
C GLU A 104 -23.17 5.99 1.82
N CYS A 105 -22.88 5.18 2.83
CA CYS A 105 -23.88 4.37 3.52
C CYS A 105 -24.75 5.23 4.45
N ASN A 106 -26.07 5.01 4.42
CA ASN A 106 -27.02 5.67 5.31
C ASN A 106 -26.84 5.33 6.81
N GLU A 107 -26.20 4.21 7.12
CA GLU A 107 -25.84 3.82 8.49
C GLU A 107 -24.53 4.48 8.96
N PHE A 108 -23.81 5.19 8.09
CA PHE A 108 -22.52 5.79 8.45
C PHE A 108 -22.70 7.09 9.26
N PRO A 109 -21.93 7.29 10.35
CA PRO A 109 -20.97 6.37 10.96
C PRO A 109 -21.66 5.23 11.72
N CYS A 110 -21.31 3.98 11.39
CA CYS A 110 -21.96 2.80 11.99
C CYS A 110 -21.15 2.26 13.18
N LYS A 111 -21.84 1.63 14.15
CA LYS A 111 -21.19 1.00 15.32
C LYS A 111 -20.33 -0.21 14.97
N LYS A 112 -20.55 -0.82 13.79
CA LYS A 112 -19.82 -2.01 13.31
C LYS A 112 -18.31 -1.75 13.12
N ASN A 113 -17.92 -0.48 12.94
CA ASN A 113 -16.53 -0.06 12.75
C ASN A 113 -15.89 0.52 14.02
N ALA A 114 -16.64 0.67 15.12
CA ALA A 114 -16.14 1.26 16.35
C ALA A 114 -15.24 0.26 17.11
N GLY A 115 -13.92 0.47 17.06
CA GLY A 115 -12.92 -0.32 17.82
C GLY A 115 -12.02 -1.24 17.00
N ASN A 116 -12.15 -1.25 15.67
CA ASN A 116 -11.31 -2.07 14.76
C ASN A 116 -10.31 -1.23 13.93
N PHE A 117 -9.95 -0.04 14.43
CA PHE A 117 -8.87 0.80 13.92
C PHE A 117 -7.86 1.04 15.03
#